data_AF-A0A8H7FCI7-F1
#
_entry.id   AF-A0A8H7FCI7-F1
#
_cell.length_a   1.000
_cell.length_b   1.000
_cell.length_c   1.000
_cell.angle_alpha   90.00
_cell.angle_beta   90.00
_cell.angle_gamma   90.00
#
_symmetry.space_group_name_H-M   'P 1'
#
loop_
_entity.id
_entity.type
_entity.pdbx_description
1 polymer ?
#
loop_
_entity_poly.entity_id
_entity_poly.type
_entity_poly.pdbx_seq_one_letter_code
_entity_poly.pdbx_strand_id
1 'polypeptide(L)'
;MFFPSSLHFYHINNYRKVLGVVIGFVISYRISACRYDRYWMGRTCWSDIVRNCRGMGRIIWFHVPPRLTPRTPEEISSGTIKRSKEEMAKVMAEKRMALDLIEGFAVALKHHIRGELGIYYDDLYHLVRPLHEVRAY
;
A
#
# COMPACT_ATOMS: atom_id res chain seq x y z
N MET A 1 -19.53 -69.85 -17.14
CA MET A 1 -20.19 -68.59 -17.56
C MET A 1 -19.44 -67.45 -16.87
N PHE A 2 -18.41 -66.93 -17.52
CA PHE A 2 -17.50 -65.92 -16.96
C PHE A 2 -18.07 -64.52 -17.20
N PHE A 3 -18.17 -63.73 -16.14
CA PHE A 3 -18.75 -62.38 -16.13
C PHE A 3 -17.95 -61.40 -17.02
N PRO A 4 -18.59 -60.42 -17.69
CA PRO A 4 -17.94 -59.40 -18.49
C PRO A 4 -17.41 -58.28 -17.58
N SER A 5 -16.56 -58.62 -16.62
CA SER A 5 -15.98 -57.65 -15.68
C SER A 5 -15.02 -56.69 -16.40
N SER A 6 -14.22 -57.19 -17.35
CA SER A 6 -13.21 -56.42 -18.08
C SER A 6 -13.76 -55.24 -18.89
N LEU A 7 -14.89 -55.41 -19.57
CA LEU A 7 -15.52 -54.36 -20.38
C LEU A 7 -16.12 -53.25 -19.50
N HIS A 8 -16.80 -53.63 -18.42
CA HIS A 8 -17.35 -52.67 -17.46
C HIS A 8 -16.24 -51.86 -16.77
N PHE A 9 -15.12 -52.50 -16.40
CA PHE A 9 -13.94 -51.80 -15.89
C PHE A 9 -13.31 -50.87 -16.93
N TYR A 10 -13.31 -51.23 -18.22
CA TYR A 10 -12.77 -50.37 -19.29
C TYR A 10 -13.59 -49.07 -19.44
N HIS A 11 -14.92 -49.17 -19.48
CA HIS A 11 -15.81 -48.00 -19.54
C HIS A 11 -15.65 -47.08 -18.32
N ILE A 12 -15.60 -47.65 -17.10
CA ILE A 12 -15.40 -46.90 -15.86
C ILE A 12 -14.04 -46.18 -15.86
N ASN A 13 -12.98 -46.86 -16.29
CA ASN A 13 -11.64 -46.28 -16.34
C ASN A 13 -11.53 -45.14 -17.37
N ASN A 14 -12.24 -45.22 -18.50
CA ASN A 14 -12.24 -44.14 -19.49
C ASN A 14 -13.04 -42.93 -19.02
N TYR A 15 -14.21 -43.15 -18.40
CA TYR A 15 -14.98 -42.08 -17.77
C TYR A 15 -14.16 -41.34 -16.70
N ARG A 16 -13.45 -42.07 -15.83
CA ARG A 16 -12.57 -41.47 -14.80
C ARG A 16 -11.46 -40.59 -15.40
N LYS A 17 -10.85 -41.01 -16.51
CA LYS A 17 -9.81 -40.22 -17.19
C LYS A 17 -10.39 -38.95 -17.80
N VAL A 18 -11.52 -39.05 -18.50
CA VAL A 18 -12.18 -37.89 -19.12
C VAL A 18 -12.63 -36.89 -18.08
N LEU A 19 -13.26 -37.35 -16.98
CA LEU A 19 -13.60 -36.47 -15.86
C LEU A 19 -12.37 -35.81 -15.24
N GLY A 20 -11.28 -36.55 -15.04
CA GLY A 20 -10.04 -36.00 -14.49
C GLY A 20 -9.46 -34.88 -15.35
N VAL A 21 -9.50 -35.02 -16.68
CA VAL A 21 -9.06 -33.99 -17.62
C VAL A 21 -9.96 -32.75 -17.55
N VAL A 22 -11.29 -32.94 -17.54
CA VAL A 22 -12.25 -31.82 -17.46
C VAL A 22 -12.11 -31.07 -16.14
N ILE A 23 -12.00 -31.77 -15.02
CA ILE A 23 -11.79 -31.16 -13.69
C ILE A 23 -10.45 -30.42 -13.66
N GLY A 24 -9.38 -31.03 -14.20
CA GLY A 24 -8.06 -30.38 -14.29
C GLY A 24 -8.12 -29.07 -15.08
N PHE A 25 -8.84 -29.06 -16.21
CA PHE A 25 -9.03 -27.86 -17.01
C PHE A 25 -9.83 -26.77 -16.27
N VAL A 26 -10.93 -27.15 -15.62
CA VAL A 26 -11.77 -26.20 -14.86
C VAL A 26 -10.99 -25.61 -13.68
N ILE A 27 -10.25 -26.42 -12.93
CA ILE A 27 -9.41 -25.93 -11.81
C ILE A 27 -8.33 -24.99 -12.33
N SER A 28 -7.66 -25.34 -13.42
CA SER A 28 -6.62 -24.51 -14.04
C SER A 28 -7.19 -23.16 -14.48
N TYR A 29 -8.34 -23.15 -15.15
CA TYR A 29 -9.00 -21.90 -15.54
C TYR A 29 -9.39 -21.05 -14.32
N ARG A 30 -9.97 -21.66 -13.27
CA ARG A 30 -10.36 -20.95 -12.04
C ARG A 30 -9.18 -20.35 -11.29
N ILE A 31 -8.06 -21.06 -11.22
CA ILE A 31 -6.86 -20.57 -10.54
C ILE A 31 -6.24 -19.43 -11.35
N SER A 32 -6.05 -19.62 -12.66
CA SER A 32 -5.39 -18.63 -13.51
C SER A 32 -6.22 -17.34 -13.64
N ALA A 33 -7.51 -17.45 -13.95
CA ALA A 33 -8.34 -16.28 -14.25
C ALA A 33 -8.71 -15.46 -13.01
N CYS A 34 -8.91 -16.10 -11.85
CA CYS A 34 -9.44 -15.39 -10.68
C CYS A 34 -8.44 -15.25 -9.53
N ARG A 35 -7.58 -16.26 -9.30
CA ARG A 35 -6.67 -16.24 -8.15
C ARG A 35 -5.36 -15.54 -8.48
N TYR A 36 -4.70 -15.97 -9.56
CA TYR A 36 -3.39 -15.44 -9.92
C TYR A 36 -3.48 -13.96 -10.30
N ASP A 37 -4.41 -13.62 -11.19
CA ASP A 37 -4.54 -12.25 -11.71
C ASP A 37 -4.87 -11.24 -10.60
N ARG A 38 -5.85 -11.56 -9.74
CA ARG A 38 -6.21 -10.70 -8.60
C ARG A 38 -5.09 -10.58 -7.56
N TYR A 39 -4.35 -11.66 -7.31
CA TYR A 39 -3.18 -11.61 -6.42
C TYR A 39 -2.08 -10.71 -7.01
N TRP A 40 -1.81 -10.85 -8.31
CA TRP A 40 -0.82 -10.05 -9.00
C TRP A 40 -1.21 -8.56 -8.98
N MET A 41 -2.46 -8.26 -9.34
CA MET A 41 -3.02 -6.91 -9.26
C MET A 41 -2.89 -6.33 -7.85
N GLY A 42 -3.24 -7.08 -6.80
CA GLY A 42 -3.11 -6.63 -5.41
C GLY A 42 -1.67 -6.28 -5.03
N ARG A 43 -0.69 -7.11 -5.42
CA ARG A 43 0.74 -6.81 -5.20
C ARG A 43 1.22 -5.59 -5.98
N THR A 44 0.78 -5.42 -7.21
CA THR A 44 1.09 -4.24 -8.03
C THR A 44 0.54 -2.98 -7.36
N CYS A 45 -0.75 -2.97 -7.00
CA CYS A 45 -1.37 -1.84 -6.31
C CYS A 45 -0.64 -1.48 -4.99
N TRP A 46 -0.28 -2.48 -4.17
CA TRP A 46 0.48 -2.23 -2.94
C TRP A 46 1.86 -1.62 -3.21
N SER A 47 2.54 -2.12 -4.25
CA SER A 47 3.84 -1.59 -4.67
C SER A 47 3.72 -0.14 -5.16
N ASP A 48 2.65 0.19 -5.89
CA ASP A 48 2.37 1.53 -6.37
C ASP A 48 2.06 2.50 -5.23
N ILE A 49 1.27 2.08 -4.23
CA ILE A 49 1.00 2.88 -3.03
C ILE A 49 2.31 3.26 -2.34
N VAL A 50 3.18 2.28 -2.07
CA VAL A 50 4.47 2.53 -1.40
C VAL A 50 5.38 3.41 -2.26
N ARG A 51 5.39 3.21 -3.58
CA ARG A 51 6.14 4.04 -4.53
C ARG A 51 5.66 5.50 -4.51
N ASN A 52 4.34 5.73 -4.52
CA ASN A 52 3.74 7.06 -4.48
C ASN A 52 3.99 7.76 -3.14
N CYS A 53 3.89 7.05 -2.01
CA CYS A 53 4.20 7.60 -0.69
C CYS A 53 5.66 8.10 -0.62
N ARG A 54 6.62 7.28 -1.11
CA ARG A 54 8.03 7.68 -1.18
C ARG A 54 8.26 8.85 -2.15
N GLY A 55 7.58 8.85 -3.29
CA GLY A 55 7.63 9.95 -4.25
C GLY A 55 7.14 11.26 -3.65
N MET A 56 5.98 11.23 -3.01
CA MET A 56 5.38 12.38 -2.33
C MET A 56 6.27 12.90 -1.20
N GLY A 57 6.86 12.01 -0.40
CA GLY A 57 7.83 12.40 0.63
C GLY A 57 9.06 13.12 0.07
N ARG A 58 9.60 12.67 -1.07
CA ARG A 58 10.70 13.37 -1.75
C ARG A 58 10.27 14.75 -2.27
N ILE A 59 9.07 14.85 -2.87
CA ILE A 59 8.55 16.13 -3.36
C ILE A 59 8.46 17.12 -2.19
N ILE A 60 7.86 16.73 -1.07
CA ILE A 60 7.76 17.57 0.12
C ILE A 60 9.14 17.97 0.64
N TRP A 61 10.08 17.02 0.70
CA TRP A 61 11.41 17.30 1.22
C TRP A 61 12.18 18.33 0.39
N PHE A 62 12.18 18.17 -0.94
CA PHE A 62 12.97 19.01 -1.86
C PHE A 62 12.25 20.29 -2.32
N HIS A 63 10.94 20.24 -2.56
CA HIS A 63 10.22 21.35 -3.17
C HIS A 63 9.68 22.36 -2.16
N VAL A 64 9.60 22.00 -0.87
CA VAL A 64 9.18 22.93 0.18
C VAL A 64 10.43 23.68 0.68
N PRO A 65 10.61 24.97 0.35
CA PRO A 65 11.71 25.75 0.92
C PRO A 65 11.48 25.95 2.43
N PRO A 66 12.54 26.05 3.26
CA PRO A 66 12.44 26.30 4.70
C PRO A 66 12.04 27.76 4.99
N ARG A 67 10.88 28.21 4.48
CA ARG A 67 10.35 29.57 4.65
C ARG A 67 8.85 29.54 4.85
N LEU A 68 8.34 30.35 5.79
CA LEU A 68 6.91 30.53 6.03
C LEU A 68 6.37 31.80 5.34
N THR A 69 7.23 32.78 5.06
CA THR A 69 6.81 34.05 4.45
C THR A 69 7.23 34.19 2.97
N PRO A 70 6.60 35.10 2.19
CA PRO A 70 7.02 35.41 0.82
C PRO A 70 8.46 35.91 0.77
N ARG A 71 9.09 35.78 -0.40
CA ARG A 71 10.46 36.22 -0.63
C ARG A 71 10.52 37.74 -0.50
N THR A 72 11.35 38.27 0.39
CA THR A 72 11.56 39.73 0.44
C THR A 72 12.37 40.18 -0.78
N PRO A 73 12.25 41.45 -1.22
CA PRO A 73 13.00 41.98 -2.35
C PRO A 73 14.53 41.81 -2.21
N GLU A 74 15.06 41.82 -0.98
CA GLU A 74 16.49 41.64 -0.70
C GLU A 74 16.96 40.17 -0.84
N GLU A 75 16.08 39.18 -0.64
CA GLU A 75 16.39 37.75 -0.80
C GLU A 75 16.37 37.31 -2.27
N ILE A 76 15.71 38.08 -3.15
CA ILE A 76 15.68 37.83 -4.61
C ILE A 76 17.01 38.24 -5.25
N SER A 77 17.59 39.35 -4.81
CA SER A 77 18.83 39.89 -5.39
C SER A 77 20.10 39.21 -4.88
N SER A 78 20.11 38.74 -3.63
CA SER A 78 21.31 38.20 -2.97
C SER A 78 21.43 36.66 -3.06
N GLY A 79 20.37 35.95 -3.45
CA GLY A 79 20.33 34.48 -3.51
C GLY A 79 20.58 33.75 -2.19
N THR A 80 20.80 34.49 -1.09
CA THR A 80 21.24 33.95 0.20
C THR A 80 20.09 34.05 1.19
N ILE A 81 19.61 32.90 1.66
CA ILE A 81 18.50 32.82 2.61
C ILE A 81 19.06 33.09 4.02
N LYS A 82 18.91 34.31 4.52
CA LYS A 82 19.25 34.67 5.92
C LYS A 82 17.97 34.75 6.74
N ARG A 83 17.49 33.60 7.22
CA ARG A 83 16.29 33.49 8.09
C ARG A 83 16.67 33.08 9.51
N SER A 84 15.79 33.42 10.47
CA SER A 84 15.94 33.02 11.88
C SER A 84 15.90 31.49 12.02
N LYS A 85 16.74 30.93 12.90
CA LYS A 85 16.78 29.49 13.22
C LYS A 85 15.41 28.98 13.68
N GLU A 86 14.60 29.82 14.32
CA GLU A 86 13.27 29.47 14.84
C GLU A 86 12.25 29.23 13.72
N GLU A 87 12.27 30.04 12.67
CA GLU A 87 11.37 29.89 11.52
C GLU A 87 11.70 28.60 10.74
N MET A 88 12.99 28.33 10.57
CA MET A 88 13.46 27.09 9.96
C MET A 88 13.04 25.87 10.78
N ALA A 89 13.15 25.92 12.12
CA ALA A 89 12.73 24.82 12.98
C ALA A 89 11.23 24.51 12.85
N LYS A 90 10.37 25.53 12.77
CA LYS A 90 8.93 25.36 12.55
C LYS A 90 8.62 24.67 11.23
N VAL A 91 9.21 25.13 10.13
CA VAL A 91 9.01 24.49 8.81
C VAL A 91 9.52 23.07 8.79
N MET A 92 10.65 22.79 9.45
CA MET A 92 11.18 21.43 9.54
C MET A 92 10.28 20.51 10.38
N ALA A 93 9.64 21.03 11.42
CA ALA A 93 8.65 20.29 12.21
C ALA A 93 7.40 19.96 11.38
N GLU A 94 6.85 20.94 10.64
CA GLU A 94 5.71 20.73 9.74
C GLU A 94 6.02 19.74 8.62
N LYS A 95 7.22 19.81 8.02
CA LYS A 95 7.68 18.83 7.03
C LYS A 95 7.74 17.43 7.62
N ARG A 96 8.31 17.28 8.82
CA ARG A 96 8.43 15.99 9.49
C ARG A 96 7.04 15.42 9.79
N MET A 97 6.13 16.25 10.28
CA MET A 97 4.73 15.91 10.50
C MET A 97 4.04 15.40 9.22
N ALA A 98 4.26 16.07 8.09
CA ALA A 98 3.71 15.65 6.81
C ALA A 98 4.27 14.29 6.35
N LEU A 99 5.57 14.04 6.57
CA LEU A 99 6.19 12.75 6.25
C LEU A 99 5.65 11.62 7.13
N ASP A 100 5.53 11.86 8.43
CA ASP A 100 5.01 10.89 9.39
C ASP A 100 3.56 10.50 9.02
N LEU A 101 2.74 11.46 8.56
CA LEU A 101 1.36 11.19 8.13
C LEU A 101 1.29 10.37 6.83
N ILE A 102 2.21 10.60 5.89
CA ILE A 102 2.29 9.83 4.64
C ILE A 102 2.68 8.38 4.93
N GLU A 103 3.60 8.17 5.86
CA GLU A 103 3.94 6.82 6.34
C GLU A 103 2.75 6.18 7.07
N GLY A 104 2.09 6.95 7.94
CA GLY A 104 0.90 6.54 8.67
C GLY A 104 -0.24 6.12 7.75
N PHE A 105 -0.43 6.77 6.60
CA PHE A 105 -1.43 6.38 5.60
C PHE A 105 -1.19 4.96 5.06
N ALA A 106 0.05 4.61 4.74
CA ALA A 106 0.37 3.26 4.24
C ALA A 106 0.12 2.18 5.31
N VAL A 107 0.48 2.47 6.56
CA VAL A 107 0.23 1.57 7.71
C VAL A 107 -1.27 1.45 7.99
N ALA A 108 -2.01 2.56 8.01
CA ALA A 108 -3.46 2.57 8.21
C ALA A 108 -4.19 1.78 7.10
N LEU A 109 -3.75 1.91 5.85
CA LEU A 109 -4.31 1.15 4.74
C LEU A 109 -4.11 -0.37 4.91
N LYS A 110 -2.97 -0.80 5.45
CA LYS A 110 -2.72 -2.21 5.79
C LYS A 110 -3.73 -2.71 6.83
N HIS A 111 -3.96 -1.97 7.91
CA HIS A 111 -4.93 -2.34 8.94
C HIS A 111 -6.36 -2.34 8.40
N HIS A 112 -6.71 -1.36 7.57
CA HIS A 112 -8.01 -1.28 6.91
C HIS A 112 -8.31 -2.53 6.06
N ILE A 113 -7.35 -2.99 5.25
CA ILE A 113 -7.50 -4.19 4.42
C ILE A 113 -7.64 -5.47 5.28
N ARG A 114 -7.07 -5.48 6.49
CA ARG A 114 -7.20 -6.60 7.45
C ARG A 114 -8.50 -6.59 8.25
N GLY A 115 -9.31 -5.53 8.15
CA GLY A 115 -10.49 -5.34 8.99
C GLY A 115 -10.16 -4.95 10.44
N GLU A 116 -8.92 -4.56 10.70
CA GLU A 116 -8.41 -4.07 11.99
C GLU A 116 -8.74 -2.57 12.11
N LEU A 117 -9.87 -2.25 12.75
CA LEU A 117 -10.31 -0.87 12.95
C LEU A 117 -9.77 -0.33 14.27
N GLY A 118 -8.92 0.70 14.22
CA GLY A 118 -8.39 1.35 15.42
C GLY A 118 -7.13 2.16 15.15
N ILE A 119 -6.81 3.07 16.07
CA ILE A 119 -5.61 3.93 16.04
C ILE A 119 -4.51 3.44 16.99
N TYR A 120 -4.84 2.52 17.90
CA TYR A 120 -3.98 2.07 18.99
C TYR A 120 -3.09 0.88 18.60
N TYR A 121 -2.58 0.88 17.38
CA TYR A 121 -1.58 -0.10 16.94
C TYR A 121 -0.19 0.48 17.16
N ASP A 122 0.76 -0.34 17.63
CA ASP A 122 2.14 0.06 17.96
C ASP A 122 2.82 0.79 16.78
N ASP A 123 2.56 0.31 15.57
CA ASP A 123 3.09 0.83 14.32
C ASP A 123 2.33 2.04 13.76
N LEU A 124 1.13 2.35 14.24
CA LEU A 124 0.32 3.48 13.75
C LEU A 124 0.28 4.65 14.75
N TYR A 125 0.26 4.35 16.05
CA TYR A 125 0.03 5.33 17.10
C TYR A 125 1.05 6.48 17.07
N HIS A 126 2.32 6.14 16.83
CA HIS A 126 3.40 7.11 16.81
C HIS A 126 3.42 8.00 15.55
N LEU A 127 2.88 7.52 14.43
CA LEU A 127 2.80 8.24 13.15
C LEU A 127 1.62 9.22 13.11
N VAL A 128 0.57 8.92 13.88
CA VAL A 128 -0.68 9.68 13.93
C VAL A 128 -0.69 10.68 15.12
N ARG A 129 0.41 10.80 15.89
CA ARG A 129 0.57 11.78 16.98
C ARG A 129 -0.01 13.18 16.69
N PRO A 130 0.20 13.78 15.50
CA PRO A 130 -0.34 15.11 15.20
C PRO A 130 -1.87 15.19 15.19
N LEU A 131 -2.56 14.07 14.99
CA LEU A 131 -4.02 13.99 14.96
C LEU A 131 -4.62 13.60 16.32
N HIS A 132 -3.79 13.19 17.29
CA HIS A 132 -4.26 12.80 18.62
C HIS A 132 -4.63 13.99 19.52
N GLU A 133 -4.22 15.22 19.20
CA GLU A 133 -4.51 16.40 20.04
C GLU A 133 -4.93 17.65 19.24
N VAL A 134 -6.24 17.89 19.17
CA VAL A 134 -6.84 19.24 19.30
C VAL A 134 -8.14 19.12 20.11
N ARG A 135 -8.01 18.97 21.43
CA ARG A 135 -8.98 19.39 22.46
C ARG A 135 -8.35 19.20 23.84
N ALA A 136 -7.44 20.11 24.19
CA ALA A 136 -7.26 20.46 25.58
C ALA A 136 -8.52 21.25 25.98
N TYR A 137 -9.28 20.70 26.94
CA TYR A 137 -10.23 21.48 27.74
C TYR A 137 -9.46 22.44 28.64
#